data_AF-A0A7M7IVR3-F1
#
_entry.id   AF-A0A7M7IVR3-F1
#
_cell.length_a   1.000
_cell.length_b   1.000
_cell.length_c   1.000
_cell.angle_alpha   90.00
_cell.angle_beta   90.00
_cell.angle_gamma   90.00
#
_symmetry.space_group_name_H-M   'P 1'
#
loop_
_entity.id
_entity.type
_entity.pdbx_description
1 polymer ?
#
loop_
_entity_poly.entity_id
_entity_poly.type
_entity_poly.pdbx_seq_one_letter_code
_entity_poly.pdbx_strand_id
1 'polypeptide(L)'
;MLAHAAAWLPLLLFFCTGWHTAIALVSVPVRNVSVDLGENVTLICSNGSGSQNLGETKRVTWIREGREDGQSKRLTVEPNGVLKLINVSRFDAGDYYCTLDDDAVKDRINVQVRTPPPALHNVWVKPSTILANILWEVAGTGGYPIIDFTAEYRLKPSPGEEPEAWKPIIPTHIPPNSRQIDVYHLEPNTTYSFRVWATNQLGRGEIVEVEGHTHHSVEELELARHLLAGVENFDTRVWVAAVGIVMGTLMVLGFGTCYLLYRECKAPLLTAKKSLCSDQVLRMRESEL
;
A
#
# COMPACT_ATOMS: atom_id res chain seq x y z
N MET A 1 76.82 -37.79 33.55
CA MET A 1 76.40 -38.33 34.86
C MET A 1 75.35 -37.36 35.40
N LEU A 2 74.07 -37.70 35.22
CA LEU A 2 73.14 -38.12 36.27
C LEU A 2 72.67 -36.91 37.11
N ALA A 3 71.52 -36.32 36.80
CA ALA A 3 70.17 -36.72 37.20
C ALA A 3 69.68 -35.89 38.40
N HIS A 4 68.36 -35.68 38.48
CA HIS A 4 67.57 -34.83 39.40
C HIS A 4 67.38 -33.39 38.87
N ALA A 5 66.17 -32.90 38.59
CA ALA A 5 64.85 -33.37 38.95
C ALA A 5 63.82 -32.92 37.90
N ALA A 6 63.21 -33.91 37.24
CA ALA A 6 61.90 -33.77 36.63
C ALA A 6 60.86 -33.69 37.76
N ALA A 7 60.26 -32.52 37.98
CA ALA A 7 59.14 -32.41 38.93
C ALA A 7 58.27 -31.14 38.81
N TRP A 8 58.14 -30.46 37.66
CA TRP A 8 57.27 -29.26 37.60
C TRP A 8 56.50 -29.07 36.28
N LEU A 9 56.13 -30.15 35.59
CA LEU A 9 55.41 -30.09 34.31
C LEU A 9 53.99 -30.71 34.24
N PRO A 10 53.30 -31.08 35.34
CA PRO A 10 51.86 -31.38 35.25
C PRO A 10 50.97 -30.43 36.08
N LEU A 11 51.36 -29.17 36.29
CA LEU A 11 50.50 -28.18 37.00
C LEU A 11 50.08 -26.98 36.16
N LEU A 12 50.56 -26.86 34.91
CA LEU A 12 50.23 -25.74 34.01
C LEU A 12 49.13 -26.06 32.98
N LEU A 13 48.52 -27.25 33.04
CA LEU A 13 47.37 -27.62 32.19
C LEU A 13 46.07 -27.88 32.99
N PHE A 14 46.03 -27.47 34.26
CA PHE A 14 44.83 -27.54 35.12
C PHE A 14 44.28 -26.16 35.51
N PHE A 15 44.51 -25.13 34.67
CA PHE A 15 43.92 -23.79 34.84
C PHE A 15 43.13 -23.33 33.61
N CYS A 16 42.56 -24.24 32.82
CA CYS A 16 41.63 -23.89 31.73
C CYS A 16 40.16 -24.26 31.99
N THR A 17 39.78 -24.61 33.22
CA THR A 17 38.38 -24.94 33.53
C THR A 17 37.92 -24.23 34.79
N GLY A 18 38.12 -22.91 34.82
CA GLY A 18 37.71 -22.05 35.92
C GLY A 18 36.88 -20.88 35.40
N TRP A 19 35.56 -21.08 35.42
CA TRP A 19 34.55 -20.02 35.44
C TRP A 19 34.52 -19.02 34.28
N HIS A 20 34.00 -19.47 33.15
CA HIS A 20 33.01 -18.64 32.45
C HIS A 20 31.63 -19.23 32.73
N THR A 21 31.13 -19.03 33.95
CA THR A 21 29.69 -18.96 34.12
C THR A 21 29.25 -17.76 33.31
N ALA A 22 28.70 -18.00 32.11
CA ALA A 22 27.91 -17.00 31.45
C ALA A 22 26.85 -16.57 32.47
N ILE A 23 27.00 -15.37 33.02
CA ILE A 23 25.95 -14.73 33.80
C ILE A 23 24.84 -14.54 32.77
N ALA A 24 23.88 -15.46 32.74
CA ALA A 24 22.64 -15.23 32.05
C ALA A 24 22.02 -14.01 32.73
N LEU A 25 22.13 -12.84 32.10
CA LEU A 25 21.32 -11.69 32.45
C LEU A 25 19.88 -12.18 32.39
N VAL A 26 19.24 -12.33 33.54
CA VAL A 26 17.82 -12.68 33.63
C VAL A 26 17.07 -11.49 33.07
N SER A 27 16.84 -11.49 31.75
CA SER A 27 16.05 -10.46 31.10
C SER A 27 14.59 -10.73 31.42
N VAL A 28 13.96 -9.82 32.13
CA VAL A 28 12.51 -9.86 32.41
C VAL A 28 11.74 -9.89 31.08
N PRO A 29 10.79 -10.82 30.88
CA PRO A 29 10.01 -10.89 29.65
C PRO A 29 9.17 -9.62 29.46
N VAL A 30 9.03 -9.18 28.21
CA VAL A 30 8.23 -7.98 27.88
C VAL A 30 6.78 -8.37 27.67
N ARG A 31 5.87 -7.75 28.43
CA ARG A 31 4.43 -7.86 28.24
C ARG A 31 3.92 -6.69 27.40
N ASN A 32 3.23 -6.98 26.30
CA ASN A 32 2.66 -5.94 25.44
C ASN A 32 1.23 -5.63 25.85
N VAL A 33 0.91 -4.34 26.02
CA VAL A 33 -0.45 -3.85 26.31
C VAL A 33 -0.80 -2.78 25.29
N SER A 34 -1.90 -2.98 24.58
CA SER A 34 -2.41 -2.01 23.60
C SER A 34 -3.62 -1.26 24.16
N VAL A 35 -3.64 0.06 24.03
CA VAL A 35 -4.76 0.92 24.47
C VAL A 35 -5.11 1.91 23.38
N ASP A 36 -6.39 2.20 23.21
CA ASP A 36 -6.86 3.17 22.21
C ASP A 36 -6.74 4.60 22.74
N LEU A 37 -6.49 5.57 21.85
CA LEU A 37 -6.31 6.97 22.22
C LEU A 37 -7.53 7.50 23.01
N GLY A 38 -7.29 8.16 24.14
CA GLY A 38 -8.33 8.72 25.00
C GLY A 38 -8.95 7.73 25.99
N GLU A 39 -8.68 6.44 25.86
CA GLU A 39 -9.13 5.42 26.82
C GLU A 39 -8.27 5.41 28.08
N ASN A 40 -8.73 4.66 29.08
CA ASN A 40 -8.01 4.47 30.34
C ASN A 40 -7.33 3.09 30.36
N VAL A 41 -6.14 3.00 30.94
CA VAL A 41 -5.41 1.74 31.09
C VAL A 41 -4.93 1.55 32.52
N THR A 42 -4.98 0.30 32.98
CA THR A 42 -4.47 -0.10 34.30
C THR A 42 -3.36 -1.13 34.15
N LEU A 43 -2.17 -0.82 34.64
CA LEU A 43 -1.04 -1.73 34.62
C LEU A 43 -0.84 -2.34 36.01
N ILE A 44 -0.75 -3.67 36.04
CA ILE A 44 -0.52 -4.45 37.26
C ILE A 44 0.92 -4.95 37.20
N CYS A 45 1.66 -4.81 38.31
CA CYS A 45 2.99 -5.38 38.46
C CYS A 45 2.87 -6.88 38.79
N SER A 46 2.75 -7.75 37.77
CA SER A 46 2.78 -9.20 37.96
C SER A 46 3.37 -9.92 36.75
N ASN A 47 4.32 -10.82 37.00
CA ASN A 47 4.88 -11.70 35.98
C ASN A 47 3.89 -12.83 35.67
N GLY A 48 2.88 -12.55 34.84
CA GLY A 48 2.10 -13.54 34.07
C GLY A 48 1.27 -14.58 34.85
N SER A 49 1.24 -14.57 36.17
CA SER A 49 0.40 -15.46 36.98
C SER A 49 -0.38 -14.61 37.98
N GLY A 50 -1.67 -14.88 38.08
CA GLY A 50 -2.67 -14.03 38.72
C GLY A 50 -2.25 -13.44 40.06
N SER A 51 -2.73 -12.21 40.30
CA SER A 51 -2.79 -11.50 41.59
C SER A 51 -2.24 -12.34 42.74
N GLN A 52 -0.93 -12.33 42.91
CA GLN A 52 -0.41 -12.58 44.25
C GLN A 52 -0.67 -11.29 44.97
N ASN A 53 -1.52 -11.33 45.99
CA ASN A 53 -1.62 -10.29 47.00
C ASN A 53 -0.18 -10.01 47.44
N LEU A 54 0.39 -8.95 46.85
CA LEU A 54 1.69 -8.46 47.20
C LEU A 54 1.57 -8.17 48.68
N GLY A 55 2.20 -9.02 49.51
CA GLY A 55 2.05 -8.96 50.95
C GLY A 55 2.12 -7.51 51.39
N GLU A 56 1.20 -7.12 52.28
CA GLU A 56 0.74 -5.78 52.66
C GLU A 56 1.83 -4.75 53.06
N THR A 57 3.11 -5.08 52.83
CA THR A 57 4.30 -4.34 53.24
C THR A 57 5.21 -3.93 52.06
N LYS A 58 5.05 -4.48 50.85
CA LYS A 58 5.95 -4.15 49.73
C LYS A 58 5.47 -2.93 48.94
N ARG A 59 6.33 -1.92 48.77
CA ARG A 59 6.06 -0.70 47.99
C ARG A 59 6.36 -0.94 46.51
N VAL A 60 5.35 -0.79 45.65
CA VAL A 60 5.54 -0.82 44.19
C VAL A 60 5.90 0.57 43.69
N THR A 61 6.99 0.67 42.93
CA THR A 61 7.41 1.88 42.23
C THR A 61 7.36 1.65 40.72
N TRP A 62 6.94 2.70 39.99
CA TRP A 62 6.77 2.66 38.53
C TRP A 62 7.69 3.67 37.87
N ILE A 63 8.36 3.23 36.80
CA ILE A 63 9.31 4.03 36.02
C ILE A 63 8.98 3.86 34.53
N ARG A 64 8.98 4.94 33.75
CA ARG A 64 8.76 4.90 32.30
C ARG A 64 9.99 5.39 31.56
N GLU A 65 10.58 4.57 30.71
CA GLU A 65 11.76 4.94 29.90
C GLU A 65 12.90 5.60 30.73
N GLY A 66 13.05 5.23 32.01
CA GLY A 66 14.03 5.84 32.91
C GLY A 66 13.62 7.19 33.52
N ARG A 67 12.40 7.67 33.30
CA ARG A 67 11.81 8.83 33.98
C ARG A 67 10.92 8.37 35.13
N GLU A 68 11.06 9.03 36.29
CA GLU A 68 10.13 8.88 37.40
C GLU A 68 8.84 9.64 37.05
N ASP A 69 7.76 8.89 36.83
CA ASP A 69 6.53 9.39 36.23
C ASP A 69 5.55 10.06 37.23
N GLY A 70 5.97 10.28 38.47
CA GLY A 70 5.13 10.80 39.56
C GLY A 70 4.57 12.23 39.38
N GLN A 71 4.82 12.88 38.24
CA GLN A 71 4.43 14.28 37.99
C GLN A 71 3.24 14.46 37.02
N SER A 72 2.76 13.43 36.33
CA SER A 72 1.63 13.57 35.42
C SER A 72 0.29 13.46 36.16
N LYS A 73 -0.56 14.49 36.12
CA LYS A 73 -1.92 14.48 36.72
C LYS A 73 -2.82 13.35 36.19
N ARG A 74 -2.50 12.78 35.03
CA ARG A 74 -3.24 11.69 34.39
C ARG A 74 -2.78 10.30 34.85
N LEU A 75 -1.66 10.24 35.56
CA LEU A 75 -1.03 9.00 36.02
C LEU A 75 -1.16 8.94 37.54
N THR A 76 -1.70 7.85 38.06
CA THR A 76 -1.91 7.66 39.50
C THR A 76 -1.51 6.25 39.88
N VAL A 77 -0.63 6.11 40.86
CA VAL A 77 -0.27 4.82 41.45
C VAL A 77 -1.14 4.61 42.67
N GLU A 78 -1.95 3.55 42.65
CA GLU A 78 -2.78 3.17 43.77
C GLU A 78 -1.97 2.47 44.88
N PRO A 79 -2.45 2.47 46.14
CA PRO A 79 -1.76 1.81 47.26
C PRO A 79 -1.55 0.30 47.08
N ASN A 80 -2.37 -0.33 46.25
CA ASN A 80 -2.24 -1.74 45.83
C ASN A 80 -1.12 -1.97 44.79
N GLY A 81 -0.39 -0.93 44.39
CA GLY A 81 0.69 -0.98 43.41
C GLY A 81 0.25 -0.96 41.95
N VAL A 82 -1.04 -0.73 41.68
CA VAL A 82 -1.60 -0.62 40.32
C VAL A 82 -1.36 0.78 39.77
N LEU A 83 -0.80 0.86 38.55
CA LEU A 83 -0.67 2.10 37.82
C LEU A 83 -1.94 2.35 37.01
N LYS A 84 -2.64 3.44 37.28
CA LYS A 84 -3.79 3.91 36.50
C LYS A 84 -3.37 5.10 35.64
N LEU A 85 -3.61 5.00 34.34
CA LEU A 85 -3.40 6.07 33.39
C LEU A 85 -4.75 6.40 32.73
N ILE A 86 -5.22 7.63 32.92
CA ILE A 86 -6.48 8.11 32.36
C ILE A 86 -6.25 9.00 31.14
N ASN A 87 -7.17 8.94 30.17
CA ASN A 87 -7.11 9.74 28.95
C ASN A 87 -5.73 9.61 28.26
N VAL A 88 -5.45 8.39 27.77
CA VAL A 88 -4.16 8.03 27.20
C VAL A 88 -3.86 8.87 25.94
N SER A 89 -2.66 9.43 25.89
CA SER A 89 -2.14 10.19 24.75
C SER A 89 -1.11 9.37 23.97
N ARG A 90 -0.86 9.74 22.71
CA ARG A 90 0.22 9.17 21.89
C ARG A 90 1.61 9.23 22.54
N PHE A 91 1.83 10.20 23.43
CA PHE A 91 3.10 10.38 24.16
C PHE A 91 3.24 9.48 25.39
N ASP A 92 2.18 8.74 25.76
CA ASP A 92 2.25 7.79 26.87
C ASP A 92 2.65 6.37 26.42
N ALA A 93 2.87 6.17 25.11
CA ALA A 93 3.45 4.95 24.58
C ALA A 93 4.91 4.81 25.05
N GLY A 94 5.34 3.59 25.33
CA GLY A 94 6.71 3.31 25.76
C GLY A 94 6.81 2.12 26.72
N ASP A 95 8.02 1.89 27.22
CA ASP A 95 8.32 0.82 28.18
C ASP A 95 8.11 1.31 29.63
N TYR A 96 7.23 0.61 30.34
CA TYR A 96 6.95 0.78 31.77
C TYR A 96 7.60 -0.35 32.56
N TYR A 97 8.25 0.03 33.65
CA TYR A 97 8.98 -0.86 34.54
C TYR A 97 8.36 -0.77 35.92
N CYS A 98 8.13 -1.91 36.56
CA CYS A 98 7.77 -1.95 37.97
C CYS A 98 8.89 -2.57 38.81
N THR A 99 9.13 -1.96 39.97
CA THR A 99 10.11 -2.37 40.98
C THR A 99 9.40 -2.53 42.33
N LEU A 100 9.92 -3.44 43.16
CA LEU A 100 9.36 -3.78 44.47
C LEU A 100 10.39 -3.45 45.55
N ASP A 101 10.09 -2.55 46.48
CA ASP A 101 11.02 -2.15 47.55
C ASP A 101 12.44 -1.79 47.05
N ASP A 102 12.53 -1.19 45.86
CA ASP A 102 13.79 -0.87 45.16
C ASP A 102 14.69 -2.09 44.83
N ASP A 103 14.11 -3.30 44.78
CA ASP A 103 14.71 -4.50 44.21
C ASP A 103 14.86 -4.39 42.67
N ALA A 104 15.42 -5.43 42.05
CA ALA A 104 15.47 -5.59 40.60
C ALA A 104 14.08 -5.46 39.93
N VAL A 105 14.09 -4.99 38.67
CA VAL A 105 12.90 -4.87 37.82
C VAL A 105 12.09 -6.17 37.85
N LYS A 106 10.82 -6.05 38.21
CA LYS A 106 9.93 -7.20 38.40
C LYS A 106 9.12 -7.53 37.14
N ASP A 107 8.60 -6.51 36.48
CA ASP A 107 7.83 -6.63 35.23
C ASP A 107 8.26 -5.52 34.26
N ARG A 108 8.24 -5.84 32.96
CA ARG A 108 8.51 -4.90 31.87
C ARG A 108 7.32 -4.92 30.92
N ILE A 109 6.65 -3.79 30.79
CA ILE A 109 5.41 -3.66 30.03
C ILE A 109 5.61 -2.64 28.91
N ASN A 110 5.49 -3.08 27.67
CA ASN A 110 5.46 -2.19 26.51
C ASN A 110 4.02 -1.75 26.25
N VAL A 111 3.73 -0.48 26.50
CA VAL A 111 2.43 0.13 26.23
C VAL A 111 2.42 0.72 24.83
N GLN A 112 1.54 0.20 23.98
CA GLN A 112 1.31 0.68 22.63
C GLN A 112 -0.02 1.44 22.57
N VAL A 113 0.01 2.66 22.07
CA VAL A 113 -1.19 3.48 21.90
C VAL A 113 -1.67 3.36 20.47
N ARG A 114 -2.90 2.88 20.28
CA ARG A 114 -3.56 2.84 18.98
C ARG A 114 -4.23 4.18 18.71
N THR A 115 -4.04 4.68 17.50
CA THR A 115 -4.51 5.99 17.06
C THR A 115 -5.29 5.87 15.75
N PRO A 116 -6.06 6.90 15.37
CA PRO A 116 -6.43 7.10 13.97
C PRO A 116 -5.18 7.10 13.08
N PRO A 117 -5.32 6.85 11.77
CA PRO A 117 -4.17 6.79 10.89
C PRO A 117 -3.38 8.12 10.88
N PRO A 118 -2.05 8.06 10.89
CA PRO A 118 -1.21 9.26 10.76
C PRO A 118 -1.39 9.93 9.39
N ALA A 119 -0.90 11.16 9.25
CA ALA A 119 -0.88 11.87 7.98
C ALA A 119 -0.20 11.05 6.87
N LEU A 120 -0.84 11.03 5.71
CA LEU A 120 -0.28 10.42 4.50
C LEU A 120 1.03 11.12 4.12
N HIS A 121 1.99 10.36 3.61
CA HIS A 121 3.29 10.87 3.18
C HIS A 121 3.31 11.05 1.68
N ASN A 122 4.22 11.91 1.21
CA ASN A 122 4.47 12.13 -0.22
C ASN A 122 3.16 12.25 -1.01
N VAL A 123 2.27 13.15 -0.56
CA VAL A 123 1.03 13.44 -1.28
C VAL A 123 1.36 14.46 -2.37
N TRP A 124 1.07 14.12 -3.62
CA TRP A 124 1.31 15.01 -4.75
C TRP A 124 0.26 14.83 -5.84
N VAL A 125 0.09 15.88 -6.64
CA VAL A 125 -0.95 15.94 -7.68
C VAL A 125 -0.28 16.04 -9.04
N LYS A 126 -0.71 15.18 -9.98
CA LYS A 126 -0.43 15.30 -11.42
C LYS A 126 -1.65 15.92 -12.09
N PRO A 127 -1.68 17.24 -12.27
CA PRO A 127 -2.74 17.88 -13.02
C PRO A 127 -2.59 17.58 -14.52
N SER A 128 -3.73 17.55 -15.21
CA SER A 128 -3.86 17.60 -16.66
C SER A 128 -4.82 18.75 -16.99
N THR A 129 -5.51 18.73 -18.13
CA THR A 129 -6.42 19.79 -18.56
C THR A 129 -7.77 19.76 -17.85
N ILE A 130 -8.43 18.60 -17.82
CA ILE A 130 -9.77 18.41 -17.20
C ILE A 130 -9.78 17.35 -16.09
N LEU A 131 -8.59 16.82 -15.78
CA LEU A 131 -8.39 15.75 -14.82
C LEU A 131 -7.16 16.01 -13.97
N ALA A 132 -7.12 15.40 -12.79
CA ALA A 132 -5.94 15.41 -11.93
C ALA A 132 -5.81 14.06 -11.23
N ASN A 133 -4.61 13.49 -11.23
CA ASN A 133 -4.31 12.27 -10.50
C ASN A 133 -3.62 12.63 -9.18
N ILE A 134 -4.23 12.29 -8.05
CA ILE A 134 -3.66 12.49 -6.72
C ILE A 134 -2.99 11.19 -6.30
N LEU A 135 -1.75 11.24 -5.83
CA LEU A 135 -0.99 10.08 -5.37
C LEU A 135 -0.56 10.30 -3.92
N TRP A 136 -0.45 9.22 -3.16
CA TRP A 136 -0.02 9.25 -1.76
C TRP A 136 0.71 7.97 -1.33
N GLU A 137 1.47 8.09 -0.26
CA GLU A 137 2.11 6.98 0.46
C GLU A 137 1.55 6.86 1.88
N VAL A 138 1.52 5.62 2.38
CA VAL A 138 1.01 5.32 3.73
C VAL A 138 2.18 5.18 4.69
N ALA A 139 2.31 6.09 5.65
CA ALA A 139 3.35 6.01 6.67
C ALA A 139 3.06 5.01 7.79
N GLY A 140 1.78 4.75 8.06
CA GLY A 140 1.37 3.83 9.10
C GLY A 140 -0.15 3.75 9.20
N THR A 141 -0.63 2.88 10.09
CA THR A 141 -2.06 2.58 10.23
C THR A 141 -2.62 3.00 11.60
N GLY A 142 -1.76 3.42 12.52
CA GLY A 142 -2.14 3.75 13.90
C GLY A 142 -2.50 2.51 14.75
N GLY A 143 -2.13 1.29 14.30
CA GLY A 143 -2.34 0.05 15.05
C GLY A 143 -3.62 -0.72 14.70
N TYR A 144 -4.49 -0.16 13.85
CA TYR A 144 -5.62 -0.85 13.24
C TYR A 144 -5.54 -0.77 11.71
N PRO A 145 -6.01 -1.77 10.96
CA PRO A 145 -6.00 -1.71 9.50
C PRO A 145 -6.80 -0.52 8.97
N ILE A 146 -6.30 0.09 7.89
CA ILE A 146 -7.02 1.14 7.16
C ILE A 146 -8.23 0.50 6.47
N ILE A 147 -9.39 1.13 6.62
CA ILE A 147 -10.66 0.70 6.04
C ILE A 147 -10.81 1.30 4.64
N ASP A 148 -10.60 2.60 4.51
CA ASP A 148 -10.68 3.35 3.27
C ASP A 148 -9.82 4.62 3.31
N PHE A 149 -9.68 5.23 2.15
CA PHE A 149 -9.28 6.63 2.02
C PHE A 149 -10.47 7.44 1.53
N THR A 150 -10.50 8.71 1.90
CA THR A 150 -11.46 9.67 1.34
C THR A 150 -10.69 10.90 0.88
N ALA A 151 -11.08 11.40 -0.28
CA ALA A 151 -10.50 12.59 -0.87
C ALA A 151 -11.60 13.56 -1.28
N GLU A 152 -11.29 14.85 -1.16
CA GLU A 152 -12.18 15.94 -1.52
C GLU A 152 -11.38 17.02 -2.24
N TYR A 153 -12.08 17.85 -3.01
CA TYR A 153 -11.48 18.96 -3.73
C TYR A 153 -12.34 20.21 -3.67
N ARG A 154 -11.73 21.37 -3.88
CA ARG A 154 -12.41 22.65 -4.04
C ARG A 154 -11.58 23.58 -4.91
N LEU A 155 -12.21 24.62 -5.45
CA LEU A 155 -11.47 25.71 -6.07
C LEU A 155 -10.59 26.40 -5.03
N LYS A 156 -9.34 26.73 -5.41
CA LYS A 156 -8.46 27.48 -4.53
C LYS A 156 -9.04 28.90 -4.40
N PRO A 157 -9.36 29.37 -3.18
CA PRO A 157 -9.96 30.68 -2.99
C PRO A 157 -9.00 31.77 -3.45
N SER A 158 -9.53 32.77 -4.14
CA SER A 158 -8.77 33.98 -4.44
C SER A 158 -8.54 34.79 -3.14
N PRO A 159 -7.50 35.64 -3.08
CA PRO A 159 -7.24 36.45 -1.89
C PRO A 159 -8.44 37.38 -1.60
N GLY A 160 -9.14 37.13 -0.49
CA GLY A 160 -10.31 37.93 -0.07
C GLY A 160 -11.67 37.32 -0.41
N GLU A 161 -11.71 36.13 -1.02
CA GLU A 161 -12.94 35.38 -1.28
C GLU A 161 -13.18 34.30 -0.22
N GLU A 162 -14.45 34.05 0.12
CA GLU A 162 -14.77 32.96 1.04
C GLU A 162 -14.55 31.59 0.36
N PRO A 163 -13.89 30.63 1.03
CA PRO A 163 -13.64 29.33 0.43
C PRO A 163 -14.94 28.56 0.14
N GLU A 164 -15.05 28.01 -1.07
CA GLU A 164 -16.13 27.08 -1.40
C GLU A 164 -16.14 25.86 -0.47
N ALA A 165 -17.32 25.27 -0.31
CA ALA A 165 -17.47 23.99 0.36
C ALA A 165 -16.70 22.89 -0.41
N TRP A 166 -16.09 21.98 0.35
CA TRP A 166 -15.38 20.83 -0.21
C TRP A 166 -16.35 19.90 -0.96
N LYS A 167 -15.96 19.51 -2.17
CA LYS A 167 -16.71 18.59 -3.04
C LYS A 167 -16.08 17.19 -2.92
N PRO A 168 -16.89 16.13 -2.74
CA PRO A 168 -16.37 14.77 -2.65
C PRO A 168 -15.81 14.31 -3.99
N ILE A 169 -14.67 13.60 -3.95
CA ILE A 169 -14.16 12.87 -5.10
C ILE A 169 -14.86 11.51 -5.14
N ILE A 170 -15.25 11.06 -6.34
CA ILE A 170 -15.97 9.81 -6.55
C ILE A 170 -14.98 8.73 -7.03
N PRO A 171 -14.94 7.54 -6.41
CA PRO A 171 -15.77 7.09 -5.27
C PRO A 171 -15.36 7.74 -3.94
N THR A 172 -16.34 7.97 -3.06
CA THR A 172 -16.12 8.57 -1.72
C THR A 172 -15.29 7.69 -0.78
N HIS A 173 -15.43 6.37 -0.93
CA HIS A 173 -14.68 5.37 -0.17
C HIS A 173 -13.70 4.68 -1.12
N ILE A 174 -12.45 5.12 -1.08
CA ILE A 174 -11.37 4.59 -1.90
C ILE A 174 -10.82 3.34 -1.20
N PRO A 175 -10.62 2.21 -1.92
CA PRO A 175 -10.12 0.98 -1.32
C PRO A 175 -8.79 1.15 -0.57
N PRO A 176 -8.54 0.39 0.52
CA PRO A 176 -7.35 0.53 1.35
C PRO A 176 -6.04 0.13 0.64
N ASN A 177 -6.16 -0.55 -0.51
CA ASN A 177 -5.04 -0.87 -1.40
C ASN A 177 -4.83 0.18 -2.50
N SER A 178 -5.56 1.28 -2.53
CA SER A 178 -5.27 2.35 -3.48
C SER A 178 -4.19 3.29 -2.96
N ARG A 179 -3.34 3.76 -3.88
CA ARG A 179 -2.29 4.76 -3.63
C ARG A 179 -2.46 5.99 -4.53
N GLN A 180 -3.55 6.01 -5.30
CA GLN A 180 -3.88 7.09 -6.20
C GLN A 180 -5.39 7.19 -6.42
N ILE A 181 -5.86 8.36 -6.85
CA ILE A 181 -7.23 8.57 -7.32
C ILE A 181 -7.24 9.62 -8.42
N ASP A 182 -8.07 9.37 -9.45
CA ASP A 182 -8.32 10.32 -10.51
C ASP A 182 -9.52 11.19 -10.18
N VAL A 183 -9.34 12.50 -10.35
CA VAL A 183 -10.39 13.51 -10.26
C VAL A 183 -10.74 13.94 -11.68
N TYR A 184 -12.02 13.86 -12.02
CA TYR A 184 -12.53 14.21 -13.34
C TYR A 184 -13.37 15.50 -13.30
N HIS A 185 -13.68 16.03 -14.48
CA HIS A 185 -14.55 17.19 -14.67
C HIS A 185 -14.02 18.46 -13.99
N LEU A 186 -12.70 18.64 -14.00
CA LEU A 186 -12.06 19.89 -13.60
C LEU A 186 -12.11 20.91 -14.73
N GLU A 187 -12.11 22.19 -14.39
CA GLU A 187 -12.01 23.27 -15.36
C GLU A 187 -10.55 23.49 -15.77
N PRO A 188 -10.26 23.71 -17.07
CA PRO A 188 -8.90 24.01 -17.54
C PRO A 188 -8.38 25.36 -17.03
N ASN A 189 -7.05 25.46 -16.85
CA ASN A 189 -6.36 26.68 -16.40
C ASN A 189 -6.88 27.23 -15.04
N THR A 190 -7.20 26.30 -14.13
CA THR A 190 -7.81 26.60 -12.84
C THR A 190 -7.04 25.91 -11.71
N THR A 191 -6.81 26.61 -10.60
CA THR A 191 -6.14 26.06 -9.43
C THR A 191 -7.13 25.46 -8.45
N TYR A 192 -6.90 24.21 -8.07
CA TYR A 192 -7.69 23.47 -7.09
C TYR A 192 -6.86 23.14 -5.85
N SER A 193 -7.54 23.11 -4.70
CA SER A 193 -7.04 22.50 -3.47
C SER A 193 -7.66 21.12 -3.33
N PHE A 194 -6.82 20.12 -3.07
CA PHE A 194 -7.21 18.74 -2.84
C PHE A 194 -6.83 18.35 -1.43
N ARG A 195 -7.66 17.56 -0.77
CA ARG A 195 -7.34 16.99 0.53
C ARG A 195 -7.64 15.50 0.57
N VAL A 196 -6.79 14.75 1.27
CA VAL A 196 -6.92 13.30 1.40
C VAL A 196 -6.53 12.86 2.80
N TRP A 197 -7.20 11.84 3.32
CA TRP A 197 -6.89 11.19 4.60
C TRP A 197 -7.25 9.71 4.54
N ALA A 198 -6.72 8.95 5.50
CA ALA A 198 -7.09 7.55 5.73
C ALA A 198 -8.05 7.42 6.92
N THR A 199 -8.90 6.40 6.89
CA THR A 199 -9.83 6.08 7.98
C THR A 199 -9.55 4.68 8.52
N ASN A 200 -9.52 4.53 9.84
CA ASN A 200 -9.53 3.21 10.49
C ASN A 200 -10.73 3.12 11.46
N GLN A 201 -10.82 2.05 12.26
CA GLN A 201 -11.92 1.87 13.20
C GLN A 201 -11.99 2.93 14.33
N LEU A 202 -10.90 3.65 14.61
CA LEU A 202 -10.88 4.77 15.54
C LEU A 202 -11.35 6.08 14.87
N GLY A 203 -11.50 6.07 13.56
CA GLY A 203 -12.07 7.17 12.78
C GLY A 203 -11.09 7.77 11.77
N ARG A 204 -11.35 9.03 11.43
CA ARG A 204 -10.60 9.81 10.43
C ARG A 204 -9.21 10.16 10.97
N GLY A 205 -8.19 9.90 10.16
CA GLY A 205 -6.81 10.31 10.38
C GLY A 205 -6.54 11.78 10.07
N GLU A 206 -5.26 12.15 10.09
CA GLU A 206 -4.85 13.52 9.78
C GLU A 206 -5.05 13.85 8.28
N ILE A 207 -5.55 15.06 8.01
CA ILE A 207 -5.86 15.54 6.65
C ILE A 207 -4.61 16.15 6.03
N VAL A 208 -4.29 15.72 4.81
CA VAL A 208 -3.21 16.31 4.01
C VAL A 208 -3.83 17.10 2.86
N GLU A 209 -3.53 18.40 2.81
CA GLU A 209 -3.98 19.31 1.75
C GLU A 209 -2.83 19.63 0.79
N VAL A 210 -3.10 19.56 -0.51
CA VAL A 210 -2.17 19.81 -1.61
C VAL A 210 -2.86 20.60 -2.71
N GLU A 211 -2.09 21.35 -3.49
CA GLU A 211 -2.62 22.18 -4.57
C GLU A 211 -2.24 21.62 -5.95
N GLY A 212 -3.11 21.81 -6.93
CA GLY A 212 -2.86 21.45 -8.33
C GLY A 212 -3.47 22.47 -9.28
N HIS A 213 -2.72 22.89 -10.29
CA HIS A 213 -3.18 23.82 -11.33
C HIS A 213 -3.38 23.06 -12.64
N THR A 214 -4.60 23.07 -13.17
CA THR A 214 -4.92 22.38 -14.42
C THR A 214 -4.28 23.08 -15.62
N HIS A 215 -3.86 22.29 -16.61
CA HIS A 215 -3.21 22.81 -17.81
C HIS A 215 -4.22 23.51 -18.74
N HIS A 216 -3.75 24.51 -19.48
CA HIS A 216 -4.51 25.11 -20.57
C HIS A 216 -4.50 24.17 -21.79
N SER A 217 -5.68 23.89 -22.36
CA SER A 217 -5.98 22.78 -23.29
C SER A 217 -5.42 22.91 -24.72
N VAL A 218 -4.16 23.33 -24.91
CA VAL A 218 -3.66 23.52 -26.28
C VAL A 218 -3.08 22.23 -26.87
N GLU A 219 -2.44 21.37 -26.07
CA GLU A 219 -1.70 20.20 -26.57
C GLU A 219 -2.57 19.07 -27.12
N GLU A 220 -3.68 18.72 -26.48
CA GLU A 220 -4.57 17.64 -26.97
C GLU A 220 -5.30 18.05 -28.26
N LEU A 221 -5.67 19.35 -28.39
CA LEU A 221 -6.25 19.90 -29.61
C LEU A 221 -5.21 20.02 -30.73
N GLU A 222 -3.97 20.38 -30.40
CA GLU A 222 -2.85 20.41 -31.35
C GLU A 222 -2.44 19.03 -31.82
N LEU A 223 -2.43 18.02 -30.93
CA LEU A 223 -2.18 16.63 -31.29
C LEU A 223 -3.30 16.09 -32.19
N ALA A 224 -4.57 16.35 -31.85
CA ALA A 224 -5.69 16.00 -32.70
C ALA A 224 -5.60 16.71 -34.06
N ARG A 225 -5.25 18.00 -34.10
CA ARG A 225 -4.94 18.72 -35.34
C ARG A 225 -3.80 18.09 -36.12
N HIS A 226 -2.70 17.71 -35.47
CA HIS A 226 -1.54 17.10 -36.11
C HIS A 226 -1.87 15.73 -36.70
N LEU A 227 -2.63 14.91 -35.98
CA LEU A 227 -3.11 13.61 -36.45
C LEU A 227 -4.11 13.77 -37.61
N LEU A 228 -4.94 14.81 -37.58
CA LEU A 228 -5.94 15.09 -38.63
C LEU A 228 -5.44 16.01 -39.75
N ALA A 229 -4.23 16.57 -39.65
CA ALA A 229 -3.66 17.44 -40.69
C ALA A 229 -3.48 16.69 -42.03
N GLY A 230 -3.35 15.37 -41.99
CA GLY A 230 -3.32 14.52 -43.18
C GLY A 230 -4.70 14.31 -43.83
N VAL A 231 -5.80 14.51 -43.10
CA VAL A 231 -7.17 14.28 -43.57
C VAL A 231 -7.64 15.37 -44.54
N GLU A 232 -7.22 16.62 -44.35
CA GLU A 232 -7.60 17.70 -45.30
C GLU A 232 -6.98 17.50 -46.69
N ASN A 233 -5.82 16.83 -46.76
CA ASN A 233 -5.15 16.46 -48.00
C ASN A 233 -5.60 15.09 -48.54
N PHE A 234 -6.53 14.42 -47.87
CA PHE A 234 -7.00 13.09 -48.26
C PHE A 234 -8.06 13.19 -49.34
N ASP A 235 -7.65 12.99 -50.60
CA ASP A 235 -8.58 12.95 -51.72
C ASP A 235 -9.40 11.65 -51.70
N THR A 236 -10.61 11.77 -51.15
CA THR A 236 -11.60 10.68 -51.10
C THR A 236 -11.88 10.06 -52.47
N ARG A 237 -11.72 10.80 -53.56
CA ARG A 237 -11.95 10.29 -54.93
C ARG A 237 -10.86 9.31 -55.35
N VAL A 238 -9.60 9.63 -55.04
CA VAL A 238 -8.45 8.76 -55.33
C VAL A 238 -8.52 7.50 -54.47
N TRP A 239 -8.90 7.63 -53.21
CA TRP A 239 -9.07 6.48 -52.32
C TRP A 239 -10.20 5.56 -52.75
N VAL A 240 -11.38 6.10 -53.09
CA VAL A 240 -12.51 5.30 -53.60
C VAL A 240 -12.17 4.64 -54.94
N ALA A 241 -11.43 5.32 -55.82
CA ALA A 241 -10.94 4.71 -57.06
C ALA A 241 -9.98 3.55 -56.79
N ALA A 242 -9.03 3.70 -55.87
CA ALA A 242 -8.10 2.65 -55.48
C ALA A 242 -8.83 1.43 -54.89
N VAL A 243 -9.78 1.65 -53.98
CA VAL A 243 -10.62 0.58 -53.41
C VAL A 243 -11.46 -0.09 -54.49
N GLY A 244 -12.04 0.68 -55.41
CA GLY A 244 -12.79 0.15 -56.55
C GLY A 244 -11.95 -0.73 -57.48
N ILE A 245 -10.70 -0.33 -57.75
CA ILE A 245 -9.75 -1.14 -58.55
C ILE A 245 -9.46 -2.46 -57.84
N VAL A 246 -9.13 -2.42 -56.54
CA VAL A 246 -8.82 -3.63 -55.77
C VAL A 246 -10.01 -4.56 -55.67
N MET A 247 -11.20 -4.05 -55.39
CA MET A 247 -12.42 -4.86 -55.32
C MET A 247 -12.80 -5.41 -56.70
N GLY A 248 -12.60 -4.63 -57.76
CA GLY A 248 -12.81 -5.05 -59.15
C GLY A 248 -11.87 -6.17 -59.57
N THR A 249 -10.57 -6.08 -59.26
CA THR A 249 -9.60 -7.14 -59.57
C THR A 249 -9.91 -8.42 -58.80
N LEU A 250 -10.28 -8.31 -57.52
CA LEU A 250 -10.72 -9.46 -56.72
C LEU A 250 -11.97 -10.12 -57.31
N MET A 251 -12.96 -9.35 -57.76
CA MET A 251 -14.14 -9.92 -58.43
C MET A 251 -13.79 -10.62 -59.74
N VAL A 252 -12.97 -10.01 -60.60
CA VAL A 252 -12.57 -10.61 -61.88
C VAL A 252 -11.78 -11.91 -61.65
N LEU A 253 -10.88 -11.93 -60.67
CA LEU A 253 -10.16 -13.14 -60.29
C LEU A 253 -11.11 -14.19 -59.71
N GLY A 254 -12.07 -13.81 -58.87
CA GLY A 254 -13.10 -14.71 -58.33
C GLY A 254 -13.99 -15.33 -59.40
N PHE A 255 -14.51 -14.53 -60.34
CA PHE A 255 -15.32 -15.03 -61.44
C PHE A 255 -14.49 -15.83 -62.45
N GLY A 256 -13.26 -15.41 -62.73
CA GLY A 256 -12.35 -16.12 -63.63
C GLY A 256 -11.95 -17.49 -63.09
N THR A 257 -11.61 -17.58 -61.81
CA THR A 257 -11.33 -18.86 -61.14
C THR A 257 -12.55 -19.76 -61.12
N CYS A 258 -13.73 -19.22 -60.79
CA CYS A 258 -14.99 -19.98 -60.81
C CYS A 258 -15.33 -20.49 -62.23
N TYR A 259 -15.11 -19.68 -63.26
CA TYR A 259 -15.32 -20.07 -64.66
C TYR A 259 -14.34 -21.14 -65.12
N LEU A 260 -13.06 -21.03 -64.77
CA LEU A 260 -12.06 -22.04 -65.08
C LEU A 260 -12.38 -23.38 -64.40
N LEU A 261 -12.77 -23.35 -63.13
CA LEU A 261 -13.24 -24.55 -62.41
C LEU A 261 -14.50 -25.14 -63.06
N TYR A 262 -15.46 -24.30 -63.47
CA TYR A 262 -16.65 -24.75 -64.20
C TYR A 262 -16.29 -25.40 -65.54
N ARG A 263 -15.31 -24.86 -66.26
CA ARG A 263 -14.86 -25.39 -67.55
C ARG A 263 -14.11 -26.71 -67.40
N GLU A 264 -13.23 -26.83 -66.40
CA GLU A 264 -12.57 -28.10 -66.04
C GLU A 264 -13.59 -29.17 -65.64
N CYS A 265 -14.68 -28.80 -64.95
CA CYS A 265 -15.79 -29.69 -64.64
C CYS A 265 -16.67 -30.05 -65.86
N LYS A 266 -16.67 -29.25 -66.93
CA LYS A 266 -17.50 -29.44 -68.13
C LYS A 266 -16.74 -30.08 -69.30
N ALA A 267 -15.42 -30.25 -69.21
CA ALA A 267 -14.66 -30.97 -70.21
C ALA A 267 -15.16 -32.42 -70.33
N PRO A 268 -15.54 -32.90 -71.53
CA PRO A 268 -16.12 -34.21 -71.70
C PRO A 268 -15.08 -35.31 -71.48
N LEU A 269 -15.49 -36.24 -70.62
CA LEU A 269 -14.83 -37.46 -70.20
C LEU A 269 -14.59 -38.38 -71.40
N LEU A 270 -13.44 -38.28 -72.07
CA LEU A 270 -12.95 -39.32 -72.97
C LEU A 270 -11.54 -39.77 -72.56
N THR A 271 -11.56 -40.96 -71.94
CA THR A 271 -10.48 -41.90 -71.67
C THR A 271 -9.40 -41.54 -70.63
N ALA A 272 -9.61 -42.16 -69.46
CA ALA A 272 -8.62 -42.67 -68.51
C ALA A 272 -8.06 -41.75 -67.41
N LYS A 273 -8.84 -41.52 -66.34
CA LYS A 273 -8.62 -42.14 -65.01
C LYS A 273 -9.71 -41.67 -64.03
N LYS A 274 -10.66 -42.56 -63.73
CA LYS A 274 -11.43 -42.53 -62.48
C LYS A 274 -10.44 -42.76 -61.33
N SER A 275 -9.83 -41.71 -60.77
CA SER A 275 -9.26 -41.78 -59.41
C SER A 275 -8.89 -40.44 -58.76
N LEU A 276 -9.00 -39.29 -59.43
CA LEU A 276 -8.44 -38.04 -58.90
C LEU A 276 -9.44 -36.90 -58.62
N CYS A 277 -10.74 -37.19 -58.56
CA CYS A 277 -11.76 -36.19 -58.19
C CYS A 277 -12.40 -36.44 -56.80
N SER A 278 -12.01 -37.53 -56.12
CA SER A 278 -12.49 -37.83 -54.76
C SER A 278 -11.51 -37.41 -53.65
N ASP A 279 -10.25 -37.12 -53.98
CA ASP A 279 -9.18 -36.95 -52.98
C ASP A 279 -8.90 -35.50 -52.57
N GLN A 280 -9.29 -34.50 -53.37
CA GLN A 280 -9.12 -33.09 -53.00
C GLN A 280 -10.29 -32.50 -52.19
N VAL A 281 -11.48 -33.11 -52.27
CA VAL A 281 -12.65 -32.65 -51.48
C VAL A 281 -12.57 -33.15 -50.03
N LEU A 282 -11.93 -34.31 -49.79
CA LEU A 282 -11.70 -34.83 -48.44
C LEU A 282 -10.59 -34.09 -47.68
N ARG A 283 -9.54 -33.61 -48.36
CA ARG A 283 -8.47 -32.83 -47.69
C ARG A 283 -8.86 -31.43 -47.24
N MET A 284 -9.86 -30.79 -47.85
CA MET A 284 -10.35 -29.48 -47.39
C MET A 284 -11.35 -29.56 -46.23
N ARG A 285 -11.80 -30.76 -45.84
CA ARG A 285 -12.62 -30.96 -44.64
C ARG A 285 -11.78 -31.22 -43.38
N GLU A 286 -10.49 -31.51 -43.53
CA GLU A 286 -9.57 -31.83 -42.41
C GLU A 286 -8.69 -30.64 -41.98
N SER A 287 -8.77 -29.48 -42.64
CA SER A 287 -8.05 -28.26 -42.26
C SER A 287 -8.92 -27.18 -41.61
N GLU A 288 -10.19 -27.48 -41.35
CA GLU A 288 -11.17 -26.62 -40.66
C GLU A 288 -11.71 -27.32 -39.39
N LEU A 289 -10.85 -28.12 -38.74
CA LEU A 289 -11.00 -28.53 -37.34
C LEU A 289 -9.73 -28.18 -36.56
#